data_AF-A0A918DIF6-F1
#
_entry.id   AF-A0A918DIF6-F1
#
_cell.length_a   1.000
_cell.length_b   1.000
_cell.length_c   1.000
_cell.angle_alpha   90.00
_cell.angle_beta   90.00
_cell.angle_gamma   90.00
#
_symmetry.space_group_name_H-M   'P 1'
#
loop_
_entity.id
_entity.type
_entity.pdbx_description
1 polymer ?
#
loop_
_entity_poly.entity_id
_entity_poly.type
_entity_poly.pdbx_seq_one_letter_code
_entity_poly.pdbx_strand_id
1 'polypeptide(L)' 'MKKFAFVLFFLPAMGAYAANADSDLFSTLDQDGNGALSKEEASAESSLAAVFDQIDIDADGQISRAEFDKYLGN' A
#
# COMPACT_ATOMS: atom_id res chain seq x y z
N MET A 1 -5.90 -19.41 19.19
CA MET A 1 -4.62 -18.69 19.16
C MET A 1 -3.80 -19.26 18.01
N LYS A 2 -3.90 -18.69 16.80
CA LYS A 2 -3.13 -19.18 15.66
C LYS A 2 -2.00 -18.20 15.38
N LYS A 3 -0.82 -18.55 15.90
CA LYS A 3 0.47 -17.98 15.51
C LYS A 3 0.75 -18.50 14.11
N PHE A 4 0.74 -17.64 13.10
CA PHE A 4 1.21 -18.01 11.77
C PHE A 4 2.48 -17.23 11.48
N ALA A 5 3.56 -17.98 11.37
CA ALA A 5 4.86 -17.49 10.97
C ALA A 5 4.79 -17.03 9.52
N PHE A 6 5.23 -15.79 9.26
CA PHE A 6 5.42 -15.27 7.92
C PHE A 6 6.92 -15.11 7.69
N VAL A 7 7.50 -16.08 6.97
CA VAL A 7 8.82 -15.95 6.37
C VAL A 7 8.56 -15.83 4.88
N LEU A 8 8.70 -14.62 4.33
CA LEU A 8 8.75 -14.41 2.90
C LEU A 8 9.72 -13.26 2.56
N PHE A 9 10.88 -13.69 2.08
CA PHE A 9 11.77 -13.06 1.12
C PHE A 9 12.03 -11.55 1.23
N PHE A 10 13.15 -11.23 1.90
CA PHE A 10 13.81 -9.93 1.91
C PHE A 10 14.31 -9.60 0.49
N LEU A 11 13.72 -8.60 -0.16
CA LEU A 11 14.24 -7.94 -1.36
C LEU A 11 14.56 -6.48 -0.98
N PRO A 12 15.84 -6.04 -1.01
CA PRO A 12 16.15 -4.65 -0.73
C PRO A 12 15.92 -3.84 -2.01
N ALA A 13 14.72 -3.31 -2.20
CA ALA A 13 14.48 -2.28 -3.20
C ALA A 13 14.56 -0.91 -2.50
N MET A 14 15.77 -0.35 -2.51
CA MET A 14 16.01 1.06 -2.20
C MET A 14 15.32 1.91 -3.28
N GLY A 15 14.26 2.63 -2.90
CA GLY A 15 13.53 3.52 -3.80
C GLY A 15 13.01 4.73 -3.05
N ALA A 16 13.84 5.76 -2.94
CA ALA A 16 13.47 7.04 -2.34
C ALA A 16 12.33 7.72 -3.13
N TYR A 17 11.22 8.05 -2.45
CA TYR A 17 10.31 9.08 -2.93
C TYR A 17 9.92 10.00 -1.78
N ALA A 18 10.51 11.19 -1.83
CA ALA A 18 10.17 12.32 -0.99
C ALA A 18 8.91 13.03 -1.50
N ALA A 19 8.23 13.65 -0.54
CA ALA A 19 7.23 14.70 -0.68
C ALA A 19 5.87 14.26 -1.23
N ASN A 20 4.82 14.35 -0.43
CA ASN A 20 3.93 15.53 -0.38
C ASN A 20 2.86 15.29 0.71
N ALA A 21 2.50 16.35 1.43
CA ALA A 21 1.84 16.32 2.74
C ALA A 21 0.31 16.03 2.72
N ASP A 22 -0.19 15.30 1.73
CA ASP A 22 -1.55 14.72 1.73
C ASP A 22 -1.50 13.20 2.01
N SER A 23 -0.30 12.69 2.33
CA SER A 23 0.09 11.29 2.47
C SER A 23 -0.16 10.65 3.83
N ASP A 24 -0.90 11.29 4.74
CA ASP A 24 -1.04 10.78 6.11
C ASP A 24 -1.75 9.43 6.14
N LEU A 25 -2.78 9.24 5.30
CA LEU A 25 -3.51 7.97 5.27
C LEU A 25 -2.66 6.84 4.67
N PHE A 26 -2.00 7.11 3.54
CA PHE A 26 -1.12 6.13 2.89
C PHE A 26 0.00 5.71 3.84
N SER A 27 0.71 6.66 4.43
CA SER A 27 1.81 6.36 5.37
C SER A 27 1.33 5.77 6.70
N THR A 28 0.05 5.90 7.04
CA THR A 28 -0.54 5.19 8.19
C THR A 28 -0.86 3.74 7.86
N LEU A 29 -1.22 3.45 6.61
CA LEU A 29 -1.56 2.10 6.15
C LEU A 29 -0.32 1.29 5.73
N ASP A 30 0.71 1.95 5.20
CA ASP A 30 2.01 1.39 4.83
C ASP A 30 2.80 1.08 6.11
N GLN A 31 2.49 -0.07 6.71
CA GLN A 31 3.03 -0.48 8.01
C GLN A 31 4.46 -0.99 7.88
N ASP A 32 4.80 -1.56 6.73
CA ASP A 32 6.15 -2.03 6.44
C ASP A 32 7.07 -0.91 5.89
N GLY A 33 6.49 0.22 5.46
CA GLY A 33 7.20 1.41 5.00
C GLY A 33 7.86 1.21 3.63
N ASN A 34 7.33 0.31 2.81
CA ASN A 34 7.91 -0.04 1.52
C ASN A 34 7.51 0.95 0.40
N GLY A 35 6.57 1.87 0.66
CA GLY A 35 6.10 2.87 -0.30
C GLY A 35 4.95 2.40 -1.22
N ALA A 36 4.35 1.25 -0.92
CA ALA A 36 3.19 0.65 -1.56
C ALA A 36 2.25 0.07 -0.48
N LEU A 37 0.95 -0.05 -0.78
CA LEU A 37 -0.01 -0.72 0.11
C LEU A 37 -0.30 -2.11 -0.42
N SER A 38 0.10 -3.11 0.34
CA SER A 38 -0.25 -4.50 0.07
C SER A 38 -1.76 -4.71 0.24
N LYS A 39 -2.32 -5.77 -0.36
CA LYS A 39 -3.73 -6.12 -0.15
C LYS A 39 -4.08 -6.30 1.33
N GLU A 40 -3.15 -6.85 2.11
CA GLU A 40 -3.30 -7.04 3.55
C GLU A 40 -3.35 -5.71 4.31
N GLU A 41 -2.53 -4.74 3.91
CA GLU A 41 -2.47 -3.40 4.51
C GLU A 41 -3.68 -2.56 4.11
N ALA A 42 -4.05 -2.60 2.84
CA ALA A 42 -5.27 -1.96 2.35
C ALA A 42 -6.53 -2.58 2.96
N SER A 43 -6.51 -3.87 3.33
CA SER A 43 -7.60 -4.54 4.05
C SER A 43 -7.81 -4.03 5.46
N ALA A 44 -6.86 -3.28 6.04
CA ALA A 44 -7.05 -2.60 7.31
C ALA A 44 -8.14 -1.50 7.21
N GLU A 45 -8.34 -0.94 6.03
CA GLU A 45 -9.37 0.05 5.74
C GLU A 45 -10.43 -0.51 4.80
N SER A 46 -11.64 -0.71 5.31
CA SER A 46 -12.74 -1.33 4.55
C SER A 46 -13.08 -0.55 3.27
N SER A 47 -12.96 0.78 3.31
CA SER A 47 -13.19 1.64 2.15
C SER A 47 -12.14 1.40 1.07
N LEU A 48 -10.87 1.23 1.46
CA LEU A 48 -9.77 1.02 0.53
C LEU A 48 -9.79 -0.40 -0.04
N ALA A 49 -10.07 -1.39 0.80
CA ALA A 49 -10.26 -2.79 0.39
C ALA A 49 -11.34 -2.95 -0.69
N ALA A 50 -12.45 -2.21 -0.57
CA ALA A 50 -13.56 -2.28 -1.52
C ALA A 50 -13.22 -1.70 -2.91
N VAL A 51 -12.27 -0.78 -2.96
CA VAL A 51 -11.81 -0.14 -4.20
C VAL A 51 -10.41 -0.60 -4.62
N PHE A 52 -9.82 -1.57 -3.92
CA PHE A 52 -8.44 -2.01 -4.16
C PHE A 52 -8.23 -2.37 -5.63
N ASP A 53 -9.07 -3.26 -6.15
CA ASP A 53 -9.02 -3.71 -7.55
C ASP A 53 -9.34 -2.58 -8.57
N GLN A 54 -9.86 -1.43 -8.11
CA GLN A 54 -10.07 -0.25 -8.96
C GLN A 54 -8.87 0.71 -8.96
N ILE A 55 -8.09 0.71 -7.86
CA ILE A 55 -6.91 1.55 -7.69
C ILE A 55 -5.67 0.87 -8.26
N ASP A 56 -5.55 -0.44 -8.06
CA ASP A 56 -4.51 -1.32 -8.64
C ASP A 56 -4.74 -1.43 -10.16
N ILE A 57 -4.22 -0.45 -10.91
CA ILE A 57 -4.45 -0.31 -12.35
C ILE A 57 -3.54 -1.25 -13.13
N ASP A 58 -2.33 -1.50 -12.62
CA ASP A 58 -1.38 -2.42 -13.25
C ASP A 58 -1.58 -3.88 -12.83
N ALA A 59 -2.47 -4.14 -11.88
CA ALA A 59 -2.85 -5.46 -11.37
C ALA A 59 -1.66 -6.24 -10.79
N ASP A 60 -0.71 -5.52 -10.18
CA ASP A 60 0.48 -6.11 -9.55
C ASP A 60 0.19 -6.66 -8.14
N GLY A 61 -1.00 -6.37 -7.60
CA GLY A 61 -1.47 -6.82 -6.28
C GLY A 61 -1.07 -5.89 -5.13
N GLN A 62 -0.59 -4.69 -5.43
CA GLN A 62 -0.25 -3.63 -4.47
C GLN A 62 -0.74 -2.29 -5.01
N ILE A 63 -0.97 -1.31 -4.12
CA ILE A 63 -1.30 0.06 -4.52
C ILE A 63 -0.07 0.91 -4.34
N SER A 64 0.51 1.38 -5.45
CA SER A 64 1.60 2.35 -5.40
C SER A 64 1.09 3.73 -4.96
N ARG A 65 2.00 4.57 -4.45
CA ARG A 65 1.65 5.96 -4.09
C ARG A 65 1.05 6.74 -5.27
N ALA A 66 1.54 6.50 -6.48
CA ALA A 66 1.03 7.16 -7.68
C ALA A 66 -0.42 6.75 -8.00
N GLU A 67 -0.77 5.47 -7.81
CA GLU A 67 -2.14 4.98 -8.01
C GLU A 67 -3.07 5.50 -6.91
N PHE A 68 -2.60 5.54 -5.67
CA PHE A 68 -3.33 6.10 -4.56
C PHE A 68 -3.63 7.59 -4.76
N ASP A 69 -2.63 8.38 -5.16
CA ASP A 69 -2.80 9.81 -5.45
C ASP A 69 -3.79 10.04 -6.61
N LYS A 70 -3.69 9.22 -7.66
CA LYS A 70 -4.60 9.25 -8.81
C LYS A 70 -6.04 8.94 -8.40
N TYR A 71 -6.25 8.02 -7.46
CA TYR A 71 -7.57 7.72 -6.91
C TYR A 71 -8.15 8.88 -6.10
N LEU A 72 -7.32 9.57 -5.32
CA LEU A 72 -7.72 10.77 -4.58
C LEU A 72 -8.00 11.99 -5.48
N GLY A 73 -7.57 11.92 -6.75
CA GLY A 73 -7.81 12.96 -7.74
C GLY A 73 -6.89 14.18 -7.59
N ASN A 74 -5.69 13.98 -7.02
CA ASN A 74 -4.66 15.00 -6.89
C ASN A 74 -3.71 15.01 -8.11
#